data_AF-H6SP91-F1
#
_entry.id   AF-H6SP91-F1
#
_cell.length_a   1.000
_cell.length_b   1.000
_cell.length_c   1.000
_cell.angle_alpha   90.00
_cell.angle_beta   90.00
_cell.angle_gamma   90.00
#
_symmetry.space_group_name_H-M   'P 1'
#
loop_
_entity.id
_entity.type
_entity.pdbx_description
1 polymer ?
#
loop_
_entity_poly.entity_id
_entity_poly.type
_entity_poly.pdbx_seq_one_letter_code
_entity_poly.pdbx_strand_id
1 'polypeptide(L)'
;MTPAALDRLGACPACDTVYLRTEIAPGASAHCLRCGSRLYTRSRFSPSQMLALVLGALILGGIANTTPIVEIQFRGLASSTTLIGAIVLLVEEGEPLVGMLAALTTVVFPVLDLGLLAAVLLGWSRGERPVWFAPALRLILALRPWGMVEVFMLGVLVALVKLSAQTQILPGPALWAFAALTVLLVPILTFDPRFLWNRAGEAGASSSGEAAPSPQAPPALVSARAAGLVACETCGQLHPRAHVGPCTRCHAPIHPRKPASLQRVGALLLGAVILYVPANLLPVMQTTTLKGEKRDTILSGVVYFWETGSPELAILIFSVSVLIPLVKMAALAFLITSTHRRWAGRRHTRLRLFALVDAIGRWSMLDVFVVTLMVGLVRFQALARIEAGPGAAAFGAVVILTMLAVHSFDPRLMWDPDETDHGP
;
A
#
# COMPACT_ATOMS: atom_id res chain seq x y z
N MET A 1 26.89 -21.54 -12.35
CA MET A 1 26.97 -20.07 -12.43
C MET A 1 27.77 -19.56 -11.24
N THR A 2 28.74 -18.66 -11.46
CA THR A 2 29.49 -18.04 -10.36
C THR A 2 28.62 -17.03 -9.60
N PRO A 3 28.89 -16.74 -8.32
CA PRO A 3 28.13 -15.75 -7.54
C PRO A 3 28.05 -14.37 -8.22
N ALA A 4 29.14 -13.92 -8.85
CA ALA A 4 29.21 -12.65 -9.59
C ALA A 4 28.27 -12.60 -10.82
N ALA A 5 28.00 -13.75 -11.46
CA ALA A 5 27.06 -13.82 -12.59
C ALA A 5 25.60 -13.70 -12.13
N LEU A 6 25.27 -14.17 -10.92
CA LEU A 6 23.92 -14.09 -10.35
C LEU A 6 23.53 -12.66 -9.94
N ASP A 7 24.51 -11.82 -9.55
CA ASP A 7 24.26 -10.43 -9.16
C ASP A 7 23.79 -9.55 -10.32
N ARG A 8 24.17 -9.90 -11.56
CA ARG A 8 23.70 -9.22 -12.77
C ARG A 8 22.33 -9.70 -13.25
N LEU A 9 21.81 -10.79 -12.69
CA LEU A 9 20.51 -11.34 -13.05
C LEU A 9 19.42 -10.84 -12.08
N GLY A 10 18.18 -10.84 -12.56
CA GLY A 10 16.99 -10.64 -11.76
C GLY A 10 15.87 -11.54 -12.24
N ALA A 11 14.83 -11.72 -11.42
CA ALA A 11 13.61 -12.41 -11.83
C ALA A 11 12.42 -11.46 -11.76
N CYS A 12 11.52 -11.58 -12.74
CA CYS A 12 10.29 -10.82 -12.77
C CYS A 12 9.40 -11.19 -11.57
N PRO A 13 8.94 -10.23 -10.75
CA PRO A 13 8.10 -10.54 -9.59
C PRO A 13 6.71 -11.07 -9.98
N ALA A 14 6.26 -10.83 -11.22
CA ALA A 14 4.94 -11.23 -11.70
C ALA A 14 4.90 -12.60 -12.39
N CYS A 15 5.90 -12.93 -13.20
CA CYS A 15 5.90 -14.16 -14.02
C CYS A 15 7.17 -15.01 -13.88
N ASP A 16 8.06 -14.64 -12.96
CA ASP A 16 9.28 -15.36 -12.61
C ASP A 16 10.34 -15.41 -13.73
N THR A 17 10.14 -14.76 -14.88
CA THR A 17 11.11 -14.73 -16.00
C THR A 17 12.43 -14.10 -15.59
N VAL A 18 13.54 -14.79 -15.88
CA VAL A 18 14.89 -14.28 -15.63
C VAL A 18 15.23 -13.20 -16.64
N TYR A 19 15.89 -12.14 -16.19
CA TYR A 19 16.38 -11.06 -17.03
C TYR A 19 17.78 -10.63 -16.59
N LEU A 20 18.54 -10.08 -17.54
CA LEU A 20 19.81 -9.42 -17.25
C LEU A 20 19.53 -7.96 -16.86
N ARG A 21 20.05 -7.53 -15.70
CA ARG A 21 20.00 -6.14 -15.26
C ARG A 21 20.94 -5.33 -16.13
N THR A 22 20.39 -4.38 -16.87
CA THR A 22 21.14 -3.41 -17.67
C THR A 22 20.98 -2.01 -17.10
N GLU A 23 22.00 -1.17 -17.28
CA GLU A 23 21.85 0.24 -16.97
C GLU A 23 20.85 0.89 -17.94
N ILE A 24 19.88 1.60 -17.38
CA ILE A 24 18.89 2.37 -18.14
C ILE A 24 19.07 3.86 -17.84
N ALA A 25 18.61 4.74 -18.73
CA ALA A 25 18.70 6.18 -18.53
C ALA A 25 17.92 6.64 -17.28
N PRO A 26 18.32 7.74 -16.61
CA PRO A 26 17.56 8.31 -15.49
C PRO A 26 16.10 8.59 -15.88
N GLY A 27 15.15 8.10 -15.08
CA GLY A 27 13.72 8.20 -15.36
C GLY A 27 13.16 7.16 -16.35
N ALA A 28 14.01 6.34 -16.98
CA ALA A 28 13.56 5.21 -17.79
C ALA A 28 13.12 4.03 -16.91
N SER A 29 12.25 3.18 -17.45
CA SER A 29 11.76 1.97 -16.79
C SER A 29 11.96 0.74 -17.67
N ALA A 30 12.40 -0.35 -17.05
CA ALA A 30 12.54 -1.65 -17.70
C ALA A 30 11.25 -2.46 -17.51
N HIS A 31 10.78 -3.13 -18.58
CA HIS A 31 9.59 -3.96 -18.57
C HIS A 31 9.92 -5.41 -18.92
N CYS A 32 9.18 -6.35 -18.33
CA CYS A 32 9.35 -7.76 -18.61
C CYS A 32 8.83 -8.09 -20.02
N LEU A 33 9.66 -8.69 -20.85
CA LEU A 33 9.30 -9.10 -22.22
C LEU A 33 8.24 -10.20 -22.25
N ARG A 34 8.09 -11.01 -21.18
CA ARG A 34 7.09 -12.08 -21.12
C ARG A 34 5.71 -11.58 -20.70
N CYS A 35 5.61 -10.80 -19.63
CA CYS A 35 4.30 -10.43 -19.05
C CYS A 35 3.97 -8.93 -19.12
N GLY A 36 4.93 -8.08 -19.50
CA GLY A 36 4.77 -6.62 -19.55
C GLY A 36 4.87 -5.91 -18.20
N SER A 37 5.08 -6.61 -17.08
CA SER A 37 5.21 -5.94 -15.77
C SER A 37 6.49 -5.11 -15.69
N ARG A 38 6.42 -3.95 -15.05
CA ARG A 38 7.60 -3.12 -14.74
C ARG A 38 8.57 -3.87 -13.82
N LEU A 39 9.84 -4.01 -14.23
CA LEU A 39 10.89 -4.70 -13.48
C LEU A 39 11.57 -3.76 -12.49
N TYR A 40 12.12 -2.66 -13.00
CA TYR A 40 12.75 -1.61 -12.20
C TYR A 40 12.67 -0.27 -12.95
N THR A 41 12.82 0.82 -12.20
CA THR A 41 12.87 2.18 -12.75
C THR A 41 14.08 2.87 -12.16
N ARG A 42 14.88 3.54 -12.99
CA ARG A 42 15.99 4.34 -12.48
C ARG A 42 15.41 5.67 -12.01
N SER A 43 15.58 5.96 -10.72
CA SER A 43 15.20 7.25 -10.15
C SER A 43 15.88 8.39 -10.91
N ARG A 44 15.15 9.48 -11.15
CA ARG A 44 15.72 10.74 -11.66
C ARG A 44 16.54 11.45 -10.57
N PHE A 45 16.22 11.19 -9.31
CA PHE A 45 16.87 11.79 -8.15
C PHE A 45 18.07 10.95 -7.73
N SER A 46 19.19 11.63 -7.48
CA SER A 46 20.33 11.03 -6.80
C SER A 46 19.95 10.63 -5.35
N PRO A 47 20.70 9.73 -4.70
CA PRO A 47 20.43 9.38 -3.30
C PRO A 47 20.46 10.57 -2.33
N SER A 48 21.31 11.57 -2.58
CA SER A 48 21.34 12.81 -1.78
C SER A 48 20.11 13.69 -2.00
N GLN A 49 19.64 13.82 -3.25
CA GLN A 49 18.38 14.50 -3.55
C GLN A 49 17.18 13.75 -2.93
N MET A 50 17.19 12.42 -2.98
CA MET A 50 16.15 11.60 -2.33
C MET A 50 16.16 11.81 -0.82
N LEU A 51 17.33 11.88 -0.18
CA LEU A 51 17.44 12.20 1.24
C LEU A 51 16.82 13.57 1.55
N ALA A 52 17.11 14.59 0.74
CA ALA A 52 16.50 15.92 0.90
C ALA A 52 14.97 15.88 0.77
N LEU A 53 14.43 15.14 -0.20
CA LEU A 53 12.97 14.95 -0.36
C LEU A 53 12.35 14.26 0.86
N VAL A 54 12.99 13.21 1.38
CA VAL A 54 12.51 12.46 2.56
C VAL A 54 12.55 13.33 3.82
N LEU A 55 13.60 14.12 4.01
CA LEU A 55 13.67 15.07 5.13
C LEU A 55 12.59 16.16 5.01
N GLY A 56 12.37 16.69 3.81
CA GLY A 56 11.27 17.62 3.54
C GLY A 56 9.90 17.01 3.84
N ALA A 57 9.68 15.75 3.47
CA ALA A 57 8.46 15.01 3.78
C ALA A 57 8.27 14.79 5.29
N LEU A 58 9.35 14.51 6.05
CA LEU A 58 9.29 14.42 7.52
C LEU A 58 8.91 15.75 8.17
N ILE A 59 9.49 16.86 7.71
CA ILE A 59 9.17 18.20 8.22
C ILE A 59 7.70 18.54 7.94
N LEU A 60 7.25 18.35 6.70
CA LEU A 60 5.85 18.59 6.32
C LEU A 60 4.89 17.67 7.06
N GLY A 61 5.26 16.41 7.29
CA GLY A 61 4.50 15.49 8.15
C GLY A 61 4.38 16.01 9.58
N GLY A 62 5.46 16.55 10.15
CA GLY A 62 5.43 17.20 11.46
C GLY A 62 4.47 18.39 11.50
N ILE A 63 4.54 19.29 10.50
CA ILE A 63 3.64 20.44 10.40
C ILE A 63 2.18 19.98 10.25
N ALA A 64 1.93 19.01 9.36
CA ALA A 64 0.59 18.51 9.06
C ALA A 64 -0.09 17.86 10.28
N ASN A 65 0.68 17.25 11.18
CA ASN A 65 0.15 16.61 12.39
C ASN A 65 0.01 17.55 13.60
N THR A 66 0.78 18.64 13.64
CA THR A 66 0.81 19.59 14.78
C THR A 66 -0.05 20.83 14.56
N THR A 67 -0.38 21.16 13.31
CA THR A 67 -1.23 22.31 12.97
C THR A 67 -2.69 21.91 12.72
N PRO A 68 -3.66 22.83 12.85
CA PRO A 68 -5.07 22.54 12.59
C PRO A 68 -5.35 22.19 11.13
N ILE A 69 -6.22 21.20 10.92
CA ILE A 69 -6.79 20.87 9.59
C ILE A 69 -7.87 21.87 9.24
N VAL A 70 -8.73 22.19 10.21
CA VAL A 70 -9.88 23.06 10.07
C VAL A 70 -9.92 24.02 11.24
N GLU A 71 -10.20 25.28 10.94
CA GLU A 71 -10.52 26.29 11.94
C GLU A 71 -11.96 26.75 11.73
N ILE A 72 -12.77 26.64 12.78
CA ILE A 72 -14.16 27.11 12.78
C ILE A 72 -14.23 28.34 13.67
N GLN A 73 -14.62 29.47 13.08
CA GLN A 73 -14.93 30.68 13.82
C GLN A 73 -16.43 30.74 14.08
N PHE A 74 -16.85 30.54 15.33
CA PHE A 74 -18.25 30.70 15.72
C PHE A 74 -18.35 31.62 16.94
N ARG A 75 -18.97 32.80 16.75
CA ARG A 75 -19.30 33.76 17.83
C ARG A 75 -18.14 34.08 18.79
N GLY A 76 -16.92 34.28 18.26
CA GLY A 76 -15.76 34.71 19.04
C GLY A 76 -14.96 33.60 19.74
N LEU A 77 -15.42 32.33 19.66
CA LEU A 77 -14.66 31.16 20.07
C LEU A 77 -14.14 30.47 18.79
N ALA A 78 -12.82 30.44 18.62
CA ALA A 78 -12.18 29.66 17.57
C ALA A 78 -11.96 28.25 18.09
N SER A 79 -12.51 27.25 17.41
CA SER A 79 -12.17 25.85 17.67
C SER A 79 -11.37 25.30 16.51
N SER A 80 -10.24 24.68 16.83
CA SER A 80 -9.29 24.13 15.87
C SER A 80 -9.09 22.65 16.17
N THR A 81 -9.00 21.82 15.14
CA THR A 81 -8.79 20.38 15.29
C THR A 81 -7.62 19.91 14.44
N THR A 82 -6.67 19.25 15.08
CA THR A 82 -5.53 18.59 14.42
C THR A 82 -5.91 17.15 14.04
N LEU A 83 -5.12 16.51 13.17
CA LEU A 83 -5.32 15.09 12.84
C LEU A 83 -5.27 14.20 14.08
N ILE A 84 -4.23 14.41 14.91
CA ILE A 84 -4.04 13.64 16.14
C ILE A 84 -5.23 13.90 17.10
N GLY A 85 -5.71 15.13 17.19
CA GLY A 85 -6.89 15.46 18.00
C GLY A 85 -8.14 14.69 17.54
N ALA A 86 -8.39 14.63 16.24
CA ALA A 86 -9.51 13.86 15.69
C ALA A 86 -9.39 12.35 15.97
N ILE A 87 -8.16 11.80 15.89
CA ILE A 87 -7.88 10.40 16.19
C ILE A 87 -8.11 10.09 17.68
N VAL A 88 -7.59 10.92 18.58
CA VAL A 88 -7.75 10.75 20.04
C VAL A 88 -9.23 10.80 20.40
N LEU A 89 -9.96 11.77 19.86
CA LEU A 89 -11.40 11.88 20.06
C LEU A 89 -12.15 10.60 19.62
N LEU A 90 -11.79 10.05 18.45
CA LEU A 90 -12.42 8.82 17.97
C LEU A 90 -12.15 7.61 18.88
N VAL A 91 -10.96 7.53 19.46
CA VAL A 91 -10.60 6.45 20.40
C VAL A 91 -11.36 6.59 21.72
N GLU A 92 -11.45 7.81 22.26
CA GLU A 92 -12.13 8.08 23.53
C GLU A 92 -13.65 7.93 23.43
N GLU A 93 -14.23 8.20 22.26
CA GLU A 93 -15.69 8.24 22.07
C GLU A 93 -16.33 6.92 21.60
N GLY A 94 -15.59 5.81 21.56
CA GLY A 94 -16.21 4.47 21.57
C GLY A 94 -15.79 3.49 20.47
N GLU A 95 -15.01 3.89 19.47
CA GLU A 95 -14.54 2.99 18.40
C GLU A 95 -13.00 2.97 18.31
N PRO A 96 -12.31 2.41 19.31
CA PRO A 96 -10.85 2.41 19.40
C PRO A 96 -10.19 1.68 18.23
N LEU A 97 -10.85 0.67 17.65
CA LEU A 97 -10.33 -0.04 16.49
C LEU A 97 -10.15 0.90 15.30
N VAL A 98 -11.14 1.73 15.01
CA VAL A 98 -11.12 2.67 13.88
C VAL A 98 -10.10 3.78 14.13
N GLY A 99 -10.04 4.30 15.36
CA GLY A 99 -9.03 5.28 15.77
C GLY A 99 -7.60 4.75 15.67
N MET A 100 -7.33 3.54 16.16
CA MET A 100 -6.01 2.90 16.04
C MET A 100 -5.63 2.65 14.58
N LEU A 101 -6.57 2.18 13.77
CA LEU A 101 -6.38 1.98 12.34
C LEU A 101 -6.00 3.29 11.64
N ALA A 102 -6.71 4.37 11.94
CA ALA A 102 -6.42 5.70 11.41
C ALA A 102 -5.04 6.20 11.86
N ALA A 103 -4.69 6.05 13.14
CA ALA A 103 -3.39 6.42 13.68
C ALA A 103 -2.24 5.66 13.02
N LEU A 104 -2.38 4.34 12.90
CA LEU A 104 -1.35 3.48 12.33
C LEU A 104 -1.07 3.82 10.87
N THR A 105 -2.12 4.01 10.07
CA THR A 105 -2.00 4.17 8.61
C THR A 105 -1.70 5.60 8.14
N THR A 106 -2.13 6.61 8.88
CA THR A 106 -1.92 8.03 8.51
C THR A 106 -0.72 8.67 9.19
N VAL A 107 -0.33 8.19 10.38
CA VAL A 107 0.76 8.77 11.18
C VAL A 107 1.92 7.78 11.34
N VAL A 108 1.68 6.63 11.97
CA VAL A 108 2.76 5.74 12.42
C VAL A 108 3.53 5.13 11.23
N PHE A 109 2.84 4.47 10.30
CA PHE A 109 3.51 3.80 9.17
C PHE A 109 4.22 4.78 8.22
N PRO A 110 3.62 5.93 7.82
CA PRO A 110 4.34 6.92 7.02
C PRO A 110 5.58 7.49 7.71
N VAL A 111 5.49 7.85 9.00
CA VAL A 111 6.63 8.38 9.76
C VAL A 111 7.73 7.33 9.91
N LEU A 112 7.37 6.08 10.20
CA LEU A 112 8.34 4.99 10.27
C LEU A 112 9.00 4.70 8.92
N ASP A 113 8.25 4.65 7.82
CA ASP A 113 8.81 4.45 6.48
C ASP A 113 9.79 5.57 6.10
N LEU A 114 9.37 6.83 6.26
CA LEU A 114 10.20 7.99 5.96
C LEU A 114 11.45 8.05 6.87
N GLY A 115 11.29 7.79 8.16
CA GLY A 115 12.40 7.77 9.12
C GLY A 115 13.42 6.67 8.82
N LEU A 116 12.96 5.45 8.52
CA LEU A 116 13.85 4.34 8.14
C LEU A 116 14.54 4.61 6.81
N LEU A 117 13.82 5.16 5.81
CA LEU A 117 14.40 5.51 4.53
C LEU A 117 15.45 6.62 4.67
N ALA A 118 15.19 7.63 5.50
CA ALA A 118 16.17 8.67 5.82
C ALA A 118 17.42 8.08 6.47
N ALA A 119 17.25 7.20 7.47
CA ALA A 119 18.36 6.51 8.12
C ALA A 119 19.20 5.69 7.13
N VAL A 120 18.53 4.91 6.26
CA VAL A 120 19.18 4.09 5.23
C VAL A 120 19.95 4.95 4.21
N LEU A 121 19.37 6.06 3.76
CA LEU A 121 20.03 6.98 2.82
C LEU A 121 21.18 7.74 3.48
N LEU A 122 21.06 8.08 4.77
CA LEU A 122 22.11 8.73 5.53
C LEU A 122 23.30 7.77 5.77
N GLY A 123 23.02 6.51 6.15
CA GLY A 123 24.05 5.47 6.23
C GLY A 123 24.75 5.26 4.88
N TRP A 124 23.98 5.24 3.79
CA TRP A 124 24.53 5.18 2.43
C TRP A 124 25.44 6.38 2.12
N SER A 125 25.08 7.60 2.52
CA SER A 125 25.90 8.80 2.32
C SER A 125 27.23 8.78 3.08
N ARG A 126 27.30 8.03 4.18
CA ARG A 126 28.53 7.82 4.98
C ARG A 126 29.39 6.67 4.49
N GLY A 127 28.95 5.92 3.47
CA GLY A 127 29.66 4.74 2.96
C GLY A 127 29.55 3.51 3.86
N GLU A 128 28.79 3.57 4.95
CA GLU A 128 28.66 2.49 5.92
C GLU A 128 27.43 1.62 5.62
N ARG A 129 27.59 0.29 5.75
CA ARG A 129 26.46 -0.66 5.75
C ARG A 129 26.33 -1.32 7.11
N PRO A 130 25.66 -0.65 8.05
CA PRO A 130 25.49 -1.18 9.38
C PRO A 130 24.60 -2.43 9.36
N VAL A 131 24.72 -3.25 10.40
CA VAL A 131 24.00 -4.54 10.53
C VAL A 131 22.48 -4.36 10.47
N TRP A 132 21.98 -3.17 10.84
CA TRP A 132 20.56 -2.82 10.79
C TRP A 132 20.04 -2.46 9.37
N PHE A 133 20.90 -2.36 8.35
CA PHE A 133 20.49 -2.00 6.99
C PHE A 133 19.51 -3.03 6.37
N ALA A 134 19.81 -4.32 6.53
CA ALA A 134 18.93 -5.40 6.04
C ALA A 134 17.55 -5.43 6.73
N PRO A 135 17.45 -5.42 8.08
CA PRO A 135 16.15 -5.36 8.73
C PRO A 135 15.42 -4.04 8.44
N ALA A 136 16.10 -2.89 8.35
CA ALA A 136 15.47 -1.62 7.98
C ALA A 136 14.82 -1.69 6.59
N LEU A 137 15.52 -2.26 5.60
CA LEU A 137 14.95 -2.41 4.26
C LEU A 137 13.75 -3.36 4.23
N ARG A 138 13.80 -4.46 4.99
CA ARG A 138 12.66 -5.38 5.15
C ARG A 138 11.45 -4.66 5.71
N LEU A 139 11.67 -3.83 6.73
CA LEU A 139 10.62 -3.08 7.40
C LEU A 139 10.04 -2.01 6.47
N ILE A 140 10.87 -1.25 5.74
CA ILE A 140 10.44 -0.31 4.69
C ILE A 140 9.51 -1.00 3.68
N LEU A 141 9.93 -2.14 3.12
CA LEU A 141 9.13 -2.88 2.14
C LEU A 141 7.81 -3.40 2.72
N ALA A 142 7.76 -3.70 4.02
CA ALA A 142 6.55 -4.13 4.71
C ALA A 142 5.62 -2.96 5.05
N LEU A 143 6.15 -1.76 5.34
CA LEU A 143 5.39 -0.57 5.76
C LEU A 143 4.79 0.21 4.59
N ARG A 144 5.53 0.36 3.48
CA ARG A 144 5.11 1.17 2.33
C ARG A 144 3.69 0.92 1.82
N PRO A 145 3.22 -0.33 1.70
CA PRO A 145 1.86 -0.58 1.24
C PRO A 145 0.77 -0.01 2.16
N TRP A 146 1.08 0.25 3.43
CA TRP A 146 0.14 0.71 4.45
C TRP A 146 0.10 2.24 4.60
N GLY A 147 1.04 2.96 3.99
CA GLY A 147 1.00 4.42 3.96
C GLY A 147 -0.10 4.88 3.02
N MET A 148 -1.15 5.52 3.57
CA MET A 148 -2.32 5.94 2.81
C MET A 148 -2.60 7.45 2.97
N VAL A 149 -1.54 8.26 3.06
CA VAL A 149 -1.64 9.71 3.26
C VAL A 149 -2.41 10.37 2.11
N GLU A 150 -2.17 9.96 0.87
CA GLU A 150 -2.91 10.43 -0.31
C GLU A 150 -4.43 10.17 -0.21
N VAL A 151 -4.82 9.02 0.35
CA VAL A 151 -6.22 8.61 0.47
C VAL A 151 -6.90 9.40 1.60
N PHE A 152 -6.19 9.57 2.72
CA PHE A 152 -6.63 10.46 3.80
C PHE A 152 -6.87 11.88 3.29
N MET A 153 -5.93 12.46 2.53
CA MET A 153 -6.06 13.81 1.97
C MET A 153 -7.29 13.96 1.06
N LEU A 154 -7.58 12.94 0.24
CA LEU A 154 -8.78 12.93 -0.58
C LEU A 154 -10.06 12.89 0.29
N GLY A 155 -10.07 12.09 1.35
CA GLY A 155 -11.16 12.06 2.32
C GLY A 155 -11.39 13.40 3.00
N VAL A 156 -10.31 14.09 3.39
CA VAL A 156 -10.36 15.46 3.94
C VAL A 156 -10.95 16.45 2.95
N LEU A 157 -10.51 16.41 1.70
CA LEU A 157 -11.02 17.30 0.66
C LEU A 157 -12.52 17.10 0.43
N VAL A 158 -12.98 15.84 0.35
CA VAL A 158 -14.41 15.52 0.19
C VAL A 158 -15.23 16.04 1.37
N ALA A 159 -14.78 15.82 2.60
CA ALA A 159 -15.46 16.31 3.79
C ALA A 159 -15.53 17.85 3.83
N LEU A 160 -14.42 18.52 3.53
CA LEU A 160 -14.32 19.98 3.51
C LEU A 160 -15.26 20.62 2.49
N VAL A 161 -15.28 20.12 1.24
CA VAL A 161 -16.17 20.61 0.18
C VAL A 161 -17.64 20.50 0.59
N LYS A 162 -18.00 19.49 1.37
CA LYS A 162 -19.38 19.28 1.80
C LYS A 162 -19.76 20.11 3.01
N LEU A 163 -18.85 20.26 3.97
CA LEU A 163 -19.08 21.11 5.13
C LEU A 163 -19.09 22.61 4.76
N SER A 164 -18.30 23.03 3.76
CA SER A 164 -18.24 24.43 3.31
C SER A 164 -19.51 24.89 2.59
N ALA A 165 -20.30 23.95 2.04
CA ALA A 165 -21.61 24.23 1.48
C ALA A 165 -22.64 24.67 2.55
N GLN A 166 -22.36 24.40 3.83
CA GLN A 166 -23.29 24.63 4.95
C GLN A 166 -22.76 25.65 5.97
N THR A 167 -21.46 25.99 5.93
CA THR A 167 -20.81 26.94 6.88
C THR A 167 -19.56 27.60 6.28
N GLN A 168 -19.17 28.78 6.78
CA GLN A 168 -17.88 29.40 6.45
C GLN A 168 -16.73 28.64 7.13
N ILE A 169 -16.04 27.79 6.37
CA ILE A 169 -14.91 26.99 6.86
C ILE A 169 -13.62 27.50 6.24
N LEU A 170 -12.66 27.85 7.10
CA LEU A 170 -11.32 28.20 6.65
C LEU A 170 -10.42 26.95 6.74
N PRO A 171 -9.83 26.51 5.63
CA PRO A 171 -8.86 25.43 5.66
C PRO A 171 -7.62 25.86 6.44
N GLY A 172 -7.22 25.06 7.42
CA GLY A 172 -6.05 25.32 8.25
C GLY A 172 -4.72 24.99 7.54
N PRO A 173 -3.57 25.35 8.14
CA PRO A 173 -2.24 25.12 7.57
C PRO A 173 -1.94 23.64 7.30
N ALA A 174 -2.50 22.72 8.09
CA ALA A 174 -2.25 21.29 7.93
C ALA A 174 -2.74 20.77 6.57
N LEU A 175 -3.83 21.33 6.02
CA LEU A 175 -4.36 20.91 4.73
C LEU A 175 -3.33 21.13 3.61
N TRP A 176 -2.68 22.30 3.61
CA TRP A 176 -1.63 22.64 2.65
C TRP A 176 -0.38 21.78 2.87
N ALA A 177 -0.03 21.51 4.13
CA ALA A 177 1.08 20.62 4.46
C ALA A 177 0.83 19.16 4.00
N PHE A 178 -0.37 18.62 4.19
CA PHE A 178 -0.77 17.30 3.67
C PHE A 178 -0.78 17.25 2.15
N ALA A 179 -1.24 18.33 1.49
CA ALA A 179 -1.20 18.43 0.03
C ALA A 179 0.25 18.39 -0.51
N ALA A 180 1.14 19.21 0.07
CA ALA A 180 2.56 19.23 -0.30
C ALA A 180 3.25 17.89 0.01
N LEU A 181 2.94 17.28 1.16
CA LEU A 181 3.42 15.95 1.54
C LEU A 181 3.00 14.89 0.52
N THR A 182 1.74 14.89 0.09
CA THR A 182 1.21 13.96 -0.92
C THR A 182 2.00 14.05 -2.23
N VAL A 183 2.35 15.27 -2.67
CA VAL A 183 3.17 15.48 -3.87
C VAL A 183 4.59 14.92 -3.69
N LEU A 184 5.22 15.13 -2.53
CA LEU A 184 6.56 14.60 -2.22
C LEU A 184 6.58 13.08 -2.08
N LEU A 185 5.49 12.46 -1.64
CA LEU A 185 5.40 11.01 -1.51
C LEU A 185 5.46 10.29 -2.86
N VAL A 186 5.02 10.90 -3.97
CA VAL A 186 5.06 10.29 -5.31
C VAL A 186 6.48 9.81 -5.71
N PRO A 187 7.52 10.67 -5.73
CA PRO A 187 8.87 10.20 -6.02
C PRO A 187 9.45 9.28 -4.93
N ILE A 188 9.09 9.46 -3.66
CA ILE A 188 9.61 8.66 -2.53
C ILE A 188 9.09 7.21 -2.58
N LEU A 189 7.79 7.03 -2.82
CA LEU A 189 7.15 5.72 -2.86
C LEU A 189 7.47 4.97 -4.16
N THR A 190 7.76 5.69 -5.26
CA THR A 190 8.18 5.08 -6.53
C THR A 190 9.67 4.69 -6.56
N PHE A 191 10.50 5.25 -5.68
CA PHE A 191 11.90 4.86 -5.52
C PHE A 191 12.01 3.41 -5.05
N ASP A 192 12.73 2.55 -5.79
CA ASP A 192 12.95 1.15 -5.40
C ASP A 192 14.12 1.04 -4.40
N PRO A 193 13.87 0.77 -3.12
CA PRO A 193 14.92 0.71 -2.10
C PRO A 193 15.94 -0.41 -2.35
N ARG A 194 15.58 -1.44 -3.13
CA ARG A 194 16.46 -2.57 -3.47
C ARG A 194 17.66 -2.11 -4.31
N PHE A 195 17.54 -0.99 -5.02
CA PHE A 195 18.64 -0.39 -5.78
C PHE A 195 19.84 -0.04 -4.90
N LEU A 196 19.60 0.33 -3.63
CA LEU A 196 20.65 0.72 -2.69
C LEU A 196 21.66 -0.38 -2.39
N TRP A 197 21.35 -1.65 -2.70
CA TRP A 197 22.38 -2.69 -2.71
C TRP A 197 22.84 -3.31 -4.02
N ASN A 198 22.43 -2.80 -5.17
CA ASN A 198 23.02 -3.30 -6.42
C ASN A 198 24.32 -2.55 -6.77
N ARG A 199 24.43 -1.26 -6.46
CA ARG A 199 25.66 -0.47 -6.67
C ARG A 199 26.81 -0.84 -5.73
N ALA A 200 26.46 -1.52 -4.65
CA ALA A 200 27.36 -2.06 -3.65
C ALA A 200 28.33 -3.11 -4.20
N GLY A 201 27.86 -3.94 -5.14
CA GLY A 201 28.66 -4.95 -5.81
C GLY A 201 29.54 -4.35 -6.91
N GLU A 202 29.12 -3.24 -7.51
CA GLU A 202 29.89 -2.56 -8.57
C GLU A 202 31.16 -1.89 -8.04
N ALA A 203 31.12 -1.26 -6.86
CA ALA A 203 32.31 -0.67 -6.23
C ALA A 203 33.36 -1.71 -5.79
N GLY A 204 32.95 -2.97 -5.55
CA GLY A 204 33.85 -4.09 -5.26
C GLY A 204 34.29 -4.86 -6.51
N ALA A 205 33.54 -4.78 -7.61
CA ALA A 205 33.87 -5.42 -8.88
C ALA A 205 34.73 -4.54 -9.80
N SER A 206 34.76 -3.21 -9.59
CA SER A 206 35.59 -2.28 -10.37
C SER A 206 37.07 -2.28 -9.97
N SER A 207 37.47 -2.98 -8.91
CA SER A 207 38.87 -3.09 -8.47
C SER A 207 39.59 -4.36 -8.95
N SER A 208 38.89 -5.28 -9.61
CA SER A 208 39.49 -6.43 -10.30
C SER A 208 39.39 -6.19 -11.80
N GLY A 209 40.51 -5.78 -12.41
CA GLY A 209 40.64 -5.46 -13.85
C GLY A 209 40.54 -6.67 -14.78
N GLU A 210 39.79 -7.70 -14.42
CA GLU A 210 39.50 -8.84 -15.28
C GLU A 210 38.15 -8.60 -15.95
N ALA A 211 38.19 -8.39 -17.26
CA ALA A 211 37.01 -8.35 -18.11
C ALA A 211 36.26 -9.68 -18.02
N ALA A 212 35.34 -9.78 -17.05
CA ALA A 212 34.44 -10.91 -16.95
C ALA A 212 33.73 -11.10 -18.30
N PRO A 213 33.69 -12.32 -18.85
CA PRO A 213 33.09 -12.57 -20.16
C PRO A 213 31.68 -11.98 -20.20
N SER A 214 31.36 -11.30 -21.31
CA SER A 214 30.03 -10.72 -21.52
C SER A 214 28.99 -11.82 -21.23
N PRO A 215 28.11 -11.66 -20.23
CA PRO A 215 27.09 -12.66 -19.97
C PRO A 215 26.23 -12.75 -21.23
N GLN A 216 26.29 -13.90 -21.90
CA GLN A 216 25.41 -14.20 -23.01
C GLN A 216 23.97 -13.94 -22.53
N ALA A 217 23.22 -13.15 -23.31
CA ALA A 217 21.82 -12.87 -23.00
C ALA A 217 21.12 -14.21 -22.72
N PRO A 218 20.38 -14.36 -21.61
CA PRO A 218 19.76 -15.63 -21.27
C PRO A 218 18.93 -16.09 -22.48
N PRO A 219 19.21 -17.28 -23.05
CA PRO A 219 18.44 -17.79 -24.16
C PRO A 219 17.03 -18.11 -23.66
N ALA A 220 16.03 -17.64 -24.41
CA ALA A 220 14.60 -17.80 -24.14
C ALA A 220 14.04 -17.12 -22.88
N LEU A 221 12.73 -16.85 -22.89
CA LEU A 221 11.95 -16.31 -21.77
C LEU A 221 11.77 -17.38 -20.67
N VAL A 222 12.88 -17.83 -20.09
CA VAL A 222 12.94 -18.91 -19.08
C VAL A 222 12.60 -18.34 -17.70
N SER A 223 11.79 -19.07 -16.92
CA SER A 223 11.51 -18.71 -15.52
C SER A 223 12.70 -19.06 -14.61
N ALA A 224 12.88 -18.32 -13.52
CA ALA A 224 13.91 -18.60 -12.52
C ALA A 224 13.76 -20.03 -12.00
N ARG A 225 12.52 -20.47 -11.75
CA ARG A 225 12.21 -21.86 -11.38
C ARG A 225 12.75 -22.88 -12.40
N ALA A 226 12.55 -22.65 -13.70
CA ALA A 226 13.03 -23.55 -14.76
C ALA A 226 14.56 -23.50 -14.92
N ALA A 227 15.17 -22.34 -14.65
CA ALA A 227 16.63 -22.19 -14.61
C ALA A 227 17.29 -22.75 -13.33
N GLY A 228 16.53 -23.42 -12.45
CA GLY A 228 17.05 -23.93 -11.18
C GLY A 228 17.44 -22.82 -10.20
N LEU A 229 16.78 -21.66 -10.27
CA LEU A 229 17.01 -20.48 -9.45
C LEU A 229 15.78 -20.12 -8.62
N VAL A 230 16.00 -19.35 -7.55
CA VAL A 230 14.97 -18.74 -6.71
C VAL A 230 15.38 -17.31 -6.37
N ALA A 231 14.44 -16.37 -6.50
CA ALA A 231 14.66 -14.97 -6.13
C ALA A 231 14.19 -14.70 -4.70
N CYS A 232 15.02 -14.01 -3.92
CA CYS A 232 14.60 -13.46 -2.64
C CYS A 232 13.55 -12.36 -2.87
N GLU A 233 12.37 -12.48 -2.26
CA GLU A 233 11.28 -11.49 -2.42
C GLU A 233 11.63 -10.14 -1.81
N THR A 234 12.49 -10.11 -0.78
CA THR A 234 12.92 -8.88 -0.11
C THR A 234 13.94 -8.11 -0.96
N CYS A 235 15.12 -8.68 -1.23
CA CYS A 235 16.22 -7.94 -1.87
C CYS A 235 16.31 -8.17 -3.38
N GLY A 236 15.63 -9.18 -3.92
CA GLY A 236 15.67 -9.54 -5.34
C GLY A 236 16.95 -10.25 -5.79
N GLN A 237 17.80 -10.71 -4.86
CA GLN A 237 18.97 -11.53 -5.18
C GLN A 237 18.53 -12.94 -5.60
N LEU A 238 19.18 -13.47 -6.63
CA LEU A 238 18.96 -14.84 -7.10
C LEU A 238 19.90 -15.80 -6.37
N HIS A 239 19.35 -16.95 -6.01
CA HIS A 239 20.07 -18.08 -5.41
C HIS A 239 19.79 -19.34 -6.22
N PRO A 240 20.69 -20.33 -6.24
CA PRO A 240 20.37 -21.67 -6.70
C PRO A 240 19.15 -22.22 -5.96
N ARG A 241 18.27 -22.97 -6.62
CA ARG A 241 17.09 -23.56 -5.98
C ARG A 241 17.44 -24.59 -4.90
N ALA A 242 18.62 -25.18 -4.98
CA ALA A 242 19.19 -26.05 -3.95
C ALA A 242 19.76 -25.27 -2.74
N HIS A 243 19.73 -23.93 -2.74
CA HIS A 243 20.19 -23.11 -1.63
C HIS A 243 19.36 -23.40 -0.38
N VAL A 244 20.04 -23.83 0.69
CA VAL A 244 19.44 -24.09 2.00
C VAL A 244 19.80 -22.94 2.94
N GLY A 245 18.79 -22.41 3.63
CA GLY A 245 18.95 -21.33 4.61
C GLY A 245 18.49 -19.95 4.11
N PRO A 246 18.76 -18.89 4.88
CA PRO A 246 18.30 -17.55 4.56
C PRO A 246 19.10 -16.94 3.40
N CYS A 247 18.60 -15.83 2.86
CA CYS A 247 19.28 -15.04 1.85
C CYS A 247 20.64 -14.55 2.37
N THR A 248 21.69 -14.74 1.57
CA THR A 248 23.05 -14.31 1.93
C THR A 248 23.22 -12.79 1.98
N ARG A 249 22.35 -12.02 1.31
CA ARG A 249 22.38 -10.55 1.33
C ARG A 249 21.52 -9.91 2.41
N CYS A 250 20.27 -10.36 2.59
CA CYS A 250 19.33 -9.71 3.51
C CYS A 250 18.87 -10.58 4.68
N HIS A 251 19.34 -11.83 4.76
CA HIS A 251 18.97 -12.82 5.77
C HIS A 251 17.47 -13.10 5.87
N ALA A 252 16.68 -12.72 4.86
CA ALA A 252 15.28 -13.10 4.75
C ALA A 252 15.16 -14.58 4.39
N PRO A 253 14.11 -15.29 4.87
CA PRO A 253 13.83 -16.64 4.39
C PRO A 253 13.54 -16.61 2.89
N ILE A 254 14.07 -17.59 2.16
CA ILE A 254 13.88 -17.73 0.72
C ILE A 254 12.92 -18.88 0.45
N HIS A 255 11.93 -18.63 -0.41
CA HIS A 255 10.98 -19.63 -0.85
C HIS A 255 10.81 -19.54 -2.37
N PRO A 256 10.68 -20.68 -3.09
CA PRO A 256 10.40 -20.66 -4.53
C PRO A 256 9.11 -19.93 -4.89
N ARG A 257 8.09 -20.09 -4.06
CA ARG A 257 6.78 -19.40 -4.11
C ARG A 257 6.37 -19.06 -2.69
N LYS A 258 5.46 -18.11 -2.53
CA LYS A 258 4.91 -17.78 -1.20
C LYS A 258 4.29 -19.02 -0.56
N PRO A 259 4.71 -19.44 0.65
CA PRO A 259 4.18 -20.63 1.31
C PRO A 259 2.66 -20.55 1.48
N ALA A 260 1.97 -21.62 1.08
CA ALA A 260 0.52 -21.77 1.19
C ALA A 260 -0.27 -20.56 0.61
N SER A 261 0.23 -19.90 -0.44
CA SER A 261 -0.36 -18.66 -0.98
C SER A 261 -1.87 -18.76 -1.21
N LEU A 262 -2.33 -19.77 -1.98
CA LEU A 262 -3.76 -19.92 -2.28
C LEU A 262 -4.61 -20.16 -1.03
N GLN A 263 -4.11 -20.95 -0.07
CA GLN A 263 -4.82 -21.23 1.19
C GLN A 263 -4.92 -19.97 2.06
N ARG A 264 -3.82 -19.21 2.19
CA ARG A 264 -3.79 -17.95 2.94
C ARG A 264 -4.75 -16.92 2.33
N VAL A 265 -4.71 -16.75 1.02
CA VAL A 265 -5.61 -15.83 0.31
C VAL A 265 -7.06 -16.29 0.47
N GLY A 266 -7.33 -17.59 0.37
CA GLY A 266 -8.67 -18.15 0.58
C GLY A 266 -9.21 -17.93 2.00
N ALA A 267 -8.39 -18.15 3.03
CA ALA A 267 -8.78 -17.92 4.42
C ALA A 267 -9.05 -16.43 4.71
N LEU A 268 -8.18 -15.54 4.23
CA LEU A 268 -8.36 -14.09 4.37
C LEU A 268 -9.61 -13.60 3.61
N LEU A 269 -9.84 -14.12 2.41
CA LEU A 269 -11.02 -13.80 1.61
C LEU A 269 -12.31 -14.29 2.28
N LEU A 270 -12.31 -15.50 2.84
CA LEU A 270 -13.46 -16.03 3.58
C LEU A 270 -13.78 -15.16 4.80
N GLY A 271 -12.76 -14.77 5.57
CA GLY A 271 -12.93 -13.82 6.68
C GLY A 271 -13.51 -12.48 6.22
N ALA A 272 -13.01 -11.94 5.10
CA ALA A 272 -13.53 -10.70 4.53
C ALA A 272 -15.01 -10.83 4.10
N VAL A 273 -15.39 -11.95 3.46
CA VAL A 273 -16.79 -12.21 3.05
C VAL A 273 -17.71 -12.32 4.27
N ILE A 274 -17.28 -13.00 5.34
CA ILE A 274 -18.05 -13.11 6.58
C ILE A 274 -18.27 -11.73 7.22
N LEU A 275 -17.22 -10.91 7.31
CA LEU A 275 -17.28 -9.57 7.91
C LEU A 275 -17.96 -8.53 7.02
N TYR A 276 -18.05 -8.77 5.71
CA TYR A 276 -18.75 -7.87 4.80
C TYR A 276 -20.25 -7.79 5.10
N VAL A 277 -20.84 -8.88 5.59
CA VAL A 277 -22.26 -8.90 6.00
C VAL A 277 -22.53 -7.93 7.16
N PRO A 278 -21.91 -8.06 8.36
CA PRO A 278 -22.11 -7.10 9.43
C PRO A 278 -21.62 -5.69 9.07
N ALA A 279 -20.59 -5.53 8.23
CA ALA A 279 -20.13 -4.21 7.78
C ALA A 279 -21.23 -3.41 7.04
N ASN A 280 -22.13 -4.09 6.32
CA ASN A 280 -23.21 -3.43 5.58
C ASN A 280 -24.55 -3.42 6.32
N LEU A 281 -24.76 -4.33 7.28
CA LEU A 281 -26.00 -4.44 8.04
C LEU A 281 -25.98 -3.67 9.37
N LEU A 282 -24.81 -3.52 10.00
CA LEU A 282 -24.70 -2.79 11.26
C LEU A 282 -24.60 -1.28 11.03
N PRO A 283 -25.02 -0.47 12.03
CA PRO A 283 -24.88 0.97 11.96
C PRO A 283 -23.40 1.36 11.81
N VAL A 284 -23.10 2.17 10.80
CA VAL A 284 -21.78 2.78 10.62
C VAL A 284 -21.68 4.08 11.43
N MET A 285 -22.81 4.73 11.67
CA MET A 285 -22.92 5.98 12.41
C MET A 285 -24.13 5.93 13.36
N GLN A 286 -23.95 6.40 14.58
CA GLN A 286 -25.02 6.53 15.57
C GLN A 286 -25.08 7.99 16.02
N THR A 287 -26.24 8.61 15.89
CA THR A 287 -26.45 10.01 16.27
C THR A 287 -27.43 10.07 17.43
N THR A 288 -26.93 10.42 18.62
CA THR A 288 -27.75 10.61 19.81
C THR A 288 -28.12 12.08 19.93
N THR A 289 -29.42 12.37 19.90
CA THR A 289 -29.97 13.73 20.08
C THR A 289 -30.86 13.76 21.32
N LEU A 290 -31.22 14.94 21.80
CA LEU A 290 -32.20 15.11 22.89
C LEU A 290 -33.57 14.47 22.58
N LYS A 291 -33.89 14.23 21.30
CA LYS A 291 -35.16 13.64 20.83
C LYS A 291 -35.08 12.11 20.64
N GLY A 292 -33.91 11.50 20.79
CA GLY A 292 -33.69 10.07 20.59
C GLY A 292 -32.40 9.74 19.85
N GLU A 293 -32.12 8.43 19.74
CA GLU A 293 -30.96 7.86 19.05
C GLU A 293 -31.35 7.45 17.63
N LYS A 294 -30.58 7.89 16.64
CA LYS A 294 -30.72 7.49 15.22
C LYS A 294 -29.51 6.66 14.81
N ARG A 295 -29.75 5.51 14.18
CA ARG A 295 -28.72 4.60 13.68
C ARG A 295 -28.75 4.57 12.16
N ASP A 296 -27.63 4.92 11.55
CA ASP A 296 -27.48 4.96 10.10
C ASP A 296 -26.48 3.89 9.64
N THR A 297 -26.89 3.07 8.67
CA THR A 297 -26.03 2.13 7.94
C THR A 297 -25.41 2.84 6.73
N ILE A 298 -24.45 2.19 6.08
CA ILE A 298 -23.87 2.70 4.82
C ILE A 298 -25.00 2.91 3.78
N LEU A 299 -25.91 1.95 3.64
CA LEU A 299 -26.99 2.03 2.66
C LEU A 299 -28.04 3.09 3.02
N SER A 300 -28.38 3.26 4.31
CA SER A 300 -29.28 4.35 4.70
C SER A 300 -28.65 5.72 4.46
N GLY A 301 -27.33 5.85 4.63
CA GLY A 301 -26.58 7.04 4.24
C GLY A 301 -26.65 7.33 2.73
N VAL A 302 -26.49 6.30 1.90
CA VAL A 302 -26.63 6.42 0.43
C VAL A 302 -28.04 6.89 0.05
N VAL A 303 -29.09 6.27 0.61
CA VAL A 303 -30.49 6.66 0.35
C VAL A 303 -30.74 8.11 0.78
N TYR A 304 -30.26 8.49 1.98
CA TYR A 304 -30.42 9.85 2.49
C TYR A 304 -29.84 10.90 1.52
N PHE A 305 -28.60 10.71 1.05
CA PHE A 305 -27.97 11.67 0.13
C PHE A 305 -28.62 11.69 -1.26
N TRP A 306 -29.20 10.57 -1.69
CA TRP A 306 -29.95 10.48 -2.94
C TRP A 306 -31.25 11.30 -2.86
N GLU A 307 -32.01 11.16 -1.78
CA GLU A 307 -33.29 11.85 -1.58
C GLU A 307 -33.12 13.34 -1.26
N THR A 308 -32.06 13.72 -0.53
CA THR A 308 -31.79 15.12 -0.15
C THR A 308 -31.15 15.95 -1.27
N GLY A 309 -31.06 15.42 -2.49
CA GLY A 309 -30.63 16.17 -3.68
C GLY A 309 -29.12 16.24 -3.88
N SER A 310 -28.35 15.29 -3.34
CA SER A 310 -26.89 15.18 -3.55
C SER A 310 -26.48 13.81 -4.12
N PRO A 311 -26.99 13.44 -5.31
CA PRO A 311 -26.78 12.11 -5.88
C PRO A 311 -25.30 11.77 -6.11
N GLU A 312 -24.42 12.77 -6.26
CA GLU A 312 -22.98 12.55 -6.43
C GLU A 312 -22.36 11.89 -5.19
N LEU A 313 -22.83 12.25 -3.99
CA LEU A 313 -22.36 11.64 -2.74
C LEU A 313 -22.87 10.21 -2.58
N ALA A 314 -24.14 10.00 -2.89
CA ALA A 314 -24.74 8.68 -2.83
C ALA A 314 -23.98 7.69 -3.73
N ILE A 315 -23.67 8.09 -4.97
CA ILE A 315 -22.86 7.29 -5.90
C ILE A 315 -21.46 7.05 -5.36
N LEU A 316 -20.80 8.08 -4.81
CA LEU A 316 -19.46 7.97 -4.24
C LEU A 316 -19.42 6.95 -3.08
N ILE A 317 -20.28 7.12 -2.08
CA ILE A 317 -20.35 6.27 -0.89
C ILE A 317 -20.71 4.83 -1.29
N PHE A 318 -21.72 4.65 -2.14
CA PHE A 318 -22.08 3.32 -2.62
C PHE A 318 -20.93 2.64 -3.36
N SER A 319 -20.23 3.39 -4.23
CA SER A 319 -19.15 2.84 -5.04
C SER A 319 -17.97 2.40 -4.19
N VAL A 320 -17.51 3.25 -3.26
CA VAL A 320 -16.31 2.97 -2.45
C VAL A 320 -16.62 1.98 -1.32
N SER A 321 -17.79 2.06 -0.70
CA SER A 321 -18.11 1.26 0.50
C SER A 321 -18.75 -0.08 0.18
N VAL A 322 -19.48 -0.19 -0.93
CA VAL A 322 -20.23 -1.41 -1.28
C VAL A 322 -19.65 -2.06 -2.51
N LEU A 323 -19.64 -1.34 -3.64
CA LEU A 323 -19.31 -1.91 -4.95
C LEU A 323 -17.83 -2.33 -5.07
N ILE A 324 -16.90 -1.45 -4.70
CA ILE A 324 -15.46 -1.69 -4.83
C ILE A 324 -15.01 -2.91 -3.99
N PRO A 325 -15.36 -3.04 -2.70
CA PRO A 325 -15.04 -4.23 -1.91
C PRO A 325 -15.62 -5.51 -2.50
N LEU A 326 -16.87 -5.47 -2.98
CA LEU A 326 -17.53 -6.61 -3.63
C LEU A 326 -16.76 -7.06 -4.88
N VAL A 327 -16.43 -6.11 -5.77
CA VAL A 327 -15.66 -6.37 -7.00
C VAL A 327 -14.27 -6.91 -6.66
N LYS A 328 -13.61 -6.35 -5.63
CA LYS A 328 -12.28 -6.79 -5.17
C LYS A 328 -12.33 -8.24 -4.66
N MET A 329 -13.31 -8.59 -3.84
CA MET A 329 -13.49 -9.95 -3.32
C MET A 329 -13.83 -10.94 -4.45
N ALA A 330 -14.70 -10.56 -5.38
CA ALA A 330 -15.04 -11.39 -6.55
C ALA A 330 -13.82 -11.61 -7.47
N ALA A 331 -13.04 -10.56 -7.72
CA ALA A 331 -11.80 -10.66 -8.51
C ALA A 331 -10.77 -11.57 -7.83
N LEU A 332 -10.59 -11.48 -6.51
CA LEU A 332 -9.72 -12.38 -5.75
C LEU A 332 -10.21 -13.83 -5.80
N ALA A 333 -11.51 -14.07 -5.60
CA ALA A 333 -12.10 -15.41 -5.73
C ALA A 333 -11.84 -16.00 -7.13
N PHE A 334 -12.02 -15.19 -8.18
CA PHE A 334 -11.72 -15.58 -9.56
C PHE A 334 -10.22 -15.89 -9.76
N LEU A 335 -9.31 -15.06 -9.23
CA LEU A 335 -7.87 -15.29 -9.34
C LEU A 335 -7.45 -16.56 -8.60
N ILE A 336 -7.98 -16.83 -7.41
CA ILE A 336 -7.69 -18.06 -6.65
C ILE A 336 -8.20 -19.27 -7.43
N THR A 337 -9.46 -19.28 -7.84
CA THR A 337 -10.10 -20.42 -8.52
C THR A 337 -9.46 -20.70 -9.88
N SER A 338 -9.18 -19.68 -10.69
CA SER A 338 -8.50 -19.84 -11.99
C SER A 338 -7.04 -20.29 -11.84
N THR A 339 -6.36 -19.92 -10.76
CA THR A 339 -5.00 -20.39 -10.46
C THR A 339 -5.02 -21.83 -9.94
N HIS A 340 -5.94 -22.15 -9.04
CA HIS A 340 -6.14 -23.50 -8.51
C HIS A 340 -6.53 -24.50 -9.59
N ARG A 341 -7.46 -24.12 -10.49
CA ARG A 341 -7.87 -24.92 -11.65
C ARG A 341 -6.87 -24.87 -12.81
N ARG A 342 -5.72 -24.21 -12.63
CA ARG A 342 -4.62 -24.11 -13.61
C ARG A 342 -5.06 -23.69 -15.02
N TRP A 343 -5.92 -22.69 -15.10
CA TRP A 343 -6.39 -22.21 -16.41
C TRP A 343 -5.23 -21.67 -17.24
N ALA A 344 -4.94 -22.34 -18.37
CA ALA A 344 -3.83 -21.98 -19.26
C ALA A 344 -4.07 -20.67 -20.02
N GLY A 345 -5.33 -20.34 -20.32
CA GLY A 345 -5.72 -19.16 -21.08
C GLY A 345 -5.68 -17.84 -20.29
N ARG A 346 -5.53 -16.73 -21.02
CA ARG A 346 -5.71 -15.35 -20.53
C ARG A 346 -4.80 -14.95 -19.34
N ARG A 347 -3.58 -15.50 -19.24
CA ARG A 347 -2.60 -15.16 -18.18
C ARG A 347 -2.34 -13.66 -18.08
N HIS A 348 -2.21 -12.96 -19.21
CA HIS A 348 -2.05 -11.51 -19.24
C HIS A 348 -3.28 -10.77 -18.70
N THR A 349 -4.49 -11.19 -19.06
CA THR A 349 -5.74 -10.59 -18.54
C THR A 349 -5.85 -10.78 -17.03
N ARG A 350 -5.51 -11.97 -16.52
CA ARG A 350 -5.49 -12.26 -15.08
C ARG A 350 -4.43 -11.44 -14.34
N LEU A 351 -3.25 -11.26 -14.94
CA LEU A 351 -2.22 -10.40 -14.37
C LEU A 351 -2.65 -8.92 -14.36
N ARG A 352 -3.34 -8.45 -15.40
CA ARG A 352 -3.94 -7.10 -15.43
C ARG A 352 -5.02 -6.95 -14.36
N LEU A 353 -5.88 -7.95 -14.19
CA LEU A 353 -6.88 -7.97 -13.12
C LEU A 353 -6.21 -7.92 -11.74
N PHE A 354 -5.17 -8.72 -11.52
CA PHE A 354 -4.39 -8.68 -10.28
C PHE A 354 -3.77 -7.29 -10.04
N ALA A 355 -3.15 -6.70 -11.06
CA ALA A 355 -2.58 -5.36 -10.96
C ALA A 355 -3.64 -4.28 -10.68
N LEU A 356 -4.84 -4.41 -11.25
CA LEU A 356 -5.97 -3.54 -10.97
C LEU A 356 -6.45 -3.69 -9.52
N VAL A 357 -6.62 -4.93 -9.05
CA VAL A 357 -7.01 -5.25 -7.67
C VAL A 357 -5.99 -4.70 -6.66
N ASP A 358 -4.70 -4.86 -6.94
CA ASP A 358 -3.61 -4.33 -6.12
C ASP A 358 -3.59 -2.79 -6.12
N ALA A 359 -3.82 -2.16 -7.27
CA ALA A 359 -3.92 -0.71 -7.36
C ALA A 359 -5.12 -0.16 -6.58
N ILE A 360 -6.31 -0.74 -6.75
CA ILE A 360 -7.54 -0.36 -6.04
C ILE A 360 -7.40 -0.59 -4.53
N GLY A 361 -6.63 -1.60 -4.12
CA GLY A 361 -6.47 -1.99 -2.73
C GLY A 361 -6.03 -0.85 -1.80
N ARG A 362 -5.16 0.05 -2.28
CA ARG A 362 -4.72 1.24 -1.51
C ARG A 362 -5.86 2.25 -1.29
N TRP A 363 -6.82 2.34 -2.21
CA TRP A 363 -7.93 3.30 -2.15
C TRP A 363 -9.12 2.82 -1.29
N SER A 364 -9.21 1.52 -1.02
CA SER A 364 -10.34 0.91 -0.29
C SER A 364 -10.50 1.43 1.14
N MET A 365 -9.54 2.19 1.67
CA MET A 365 -9.57 2.75 3.03
C MET A 365 -10.17 4.16 3.11
N LEU A 366 -10.49 4.78 1.97
CA LEU A 366 -11.03 6.15 1.91
C LEU A 366 -12.24 6.34 2.82
N ASP A 367 -13.18 5.39 2.81
CA ASP A 367 -14.42 5.54 3.57
C ASP A 367 -14.19 5.52 5.07
N VAL A 368 -13.23 4.73 5.56
CA VAL A 368 -12.89 4.73 6.98
C VAL A 368 -12.35 6.10 7.42
N PHE A 369 -11.53 6.73 6.56
CA PHE A 369 -11.02 8.07 6.84
C PHE A 369 -12.10 9.14 6.76
N VAL A 370 -13.01 9.05 5.79
CA VAL A 370 -14.14 9.99 5.68
C VAL A 370 -15.03 9.91 6.92
N VAL A 371 -15.39 8.70 7.38
CA VAL A 371 -16.17 8.52 8.61
C VAL A 371 -15.43 9.08 9.83
N THR A 372 -14.15 8.73 9.99
CA THR A 372 -13.30 9.22 11.09
C THR A 372 -13.26 10.74 11.14
N LEU A 373 -13.08 11.37 9.97
CA LEU A 373 -13.01 12.82 9.88
C LEU A 373 -14.37 13.48 10.12
N MET A 374 -15.45 12.90 9.61
CA MET A 374 -16.79 13.43 9.82
C MET A 374 -17.19 13.39 11.30
N VAL A 375 -16.85 12.31 12.02
CA VAL A 375 -16.99 12.22 13.48
C VAL A 375 -16.16 13.31 14.17
N GLY A 376 -14.91 13.52 13.75
CA GLY A 376 -14.04 14.55 14.32
C GLY A 376 -14.48 15.99 14.04
N LEU A 377 -15.11 16.27 12.89
CA LEU A 377 -15.43 17.64 12.44
C LEU A 377 -16.87 18.10 12.76
N VAL A 378 -17.85 17.21 12.86
CA VAL A 378 -19.28 17.59 12.96
C VAL A 378 -19.73 17.87 14.41
N ARG A 379 -18.91 17.52 15.40
CA ARG A 379 -19.23 17.61 16.83
C ARG A 379 -19.39 19.02 17.41
N PHE A 380 -19.12 20.07 16.63
CA PHE A 380 -19.16 21.46 17.12
C PHE A 380 -20.58 22.05 17.28
N GLN A 381 -21.63 21.26 17.03
CA GLN A 381 -23.01 21.64 17.32
C GLN A 381 -23.45 20.92 18.62
N ALA A 382 -23.53 21.64 19.74
CA ALA A 382 -23.83 21.16 21.10
C ALA A 382 -25.21 20.45 21.30
N LEU A 383 -25.88 20.05 20.22
CA LEU A 383 -27.22 19.47 20.19
C LEU A 383 -27.25 17.99 19.74
N ALA A 384 -26.15 17.45 19.20
CA ALA A 384 -26.11 16.08 18.67
C ALA A 384 -24.75 15.39 18.86
N ARG A 385 -24.79 14.13 19.35
CA ARG A 385 -23.63 13.26 19.53
C ARG A 385 -23.57 12.22 18.37
N ILE A 386 -22.77 12.44 17.33
CA ILE A 386 -22.39 11.47 16.28
C ILE A 386 -21.19 10.55 16.65
N GLU A 387 -21.44 9.27 16.90
CA GLU A 387 -20.42 8.24 17.15
C GLU A 387 -20.29 7.29 15.94
N ALA A 388 -19.09 6.73 15.74
CA ALA A 388 -18.92 5.61 14.82
C ALA A 388 -19.59 4.36 15.43
N GLY A 389 -20.29 3.59 14.61
CA GLY A 389 -20.94 2.36 15.04
C GLY A 389 -20.12 1.11 14.71
N PRO A 390 -20.54 -0.07 15.19
CA PRO A 390 -19.80 -1.32 15.01
C PRO A 390 -19.67 -1.76 13.54
N GLY A 391 -20.52 -1.24 12.64
CA GLY A 391 -20.38 -1.43 11.19
C GLY A 391 -19.08 -0.83 10.65
N ALA A 392 -18.58 0.27 11.22
CA ALA A 392 -17.32 0.90 10.82
C ALA A 392 -16.11 0.01 11.14
N ALA A 393 -16.10 -0.61 12.33
CA ALA A 393 -15.07 -1.58 12.72
C ALA A 393 -15.06 -2.82 11.80
N ALA A 394 -16.25 -3.39 11.54
CA ALA A 394 -16.39 -4.53 10.62
C ALA A 394 -15.92 -4.17 9.19
N PHE A 395 -16.29 -2.99 8.70
CA PHE A 395 -15.85 -2.49 7.40
C PHE A 395 -14.32 -2.32 7.33
N GLY A 396 -13.71 -1.69 8.34
CA GLY A 396 -12.25 -1.55 8.44
C GLY A 396 -11.53 -2.91 8.41
N ALA A 397 -12.08 -3.92 9.10
CA ALA A 397 -11.54 -5.28 9.07
C ALA A 397 -11.63 -5.93 7.67
N VAL A 398 -12.72 -5.73 6.92
CA VAL A 398 -12.83 -6.19 5.52
C VAL A 398 -11.73 -5.57 4.64
N VAL A 399 -11.48 -4.27 4.79
CA VAL A 399 -10.42 -3.57 4.04
C VAL A 399 -9.05 -4.17 4.35
N ILE A 400 -8.72 -4.38 5.63
CA ILE A 400 -7.45 -5.00 6.04
C ILE A 400 -7.31 -6.41 5.48
N LEU A 401 -8.33 -7.26 5.67
CA LEU A 401 -8.28 -8.66 5.25
C LEU A 401 -8.13 -8.78 3.73
N THR A 402 -8.85 -7.97 2.95
CA THR A 402 -8.70 -7.97 1.49
C THR A 402 -7.34 -7.45 1.03
N MET A 403 -6.75 -6.46 1.73
CA MET A 403 -5.40 -5.99 1.44
C MET A 403 -4.34 -7.07 1.74
N LEU A 404 -4.44 -7.73 2.91
CA LEU A 404 -3.59 -8.86 3.26
C LEU A 404 -3.74 -10.03 2.29
N ALA A 405 -4.96 -10.27 1.78
CA ALA A 405 -5.23 -11.31 0.78
C ALA A 405 -4.47 -11.02 -0.52
N VAL A 406 -4.53 -9.78 -1.03
CA VAL A 406 -3.77 -9.36 -2.23
C VAL A 406 -2.27 -9.56 -2.01
N HIS A 407 -1.72 -9.12 -0.88
CA HIS A 407 -0.29 -9.29 -0.58
C HIS A 407 0.12 -10.75 -0.39
N SER A 408 -0.78 -11.60 0.08
CA SER A 408 -0.51 -13.04 0.25
C SER A 408 -0.56 -13.81 -1.09
N PHE A 409 -1.19 -13.23 -2.11
CA PHE A 409 -1.26 -13.84 -3.45
C PHE A 409 0.11 -13.77 -4.14
N ASP A 410 0.50 -14.89 -4.76
CA ASP A 410 1.71 -15.00 -5.56
C ASP A 410 1.34 -15.08 -7.04
N PRO A 411 1.48 -13.98 -7.81
CA PRO A 411 1.09 -13.96 -9.22
C PRO A 411 1.91 -14.91 -10.10
N ARG A 412 3.10 -15.34 -9.64
CA ARG A 412 3.96 -16.30 -10.37
C ARG A 412 3.29 -17.66 -10.52
N LEU A 413 2.39 -18.03 -9.60
CA LEU A 413 1.62 -19.28 -9.68
C LEU A 413 0.74 -19.36 -10.95
N MET A 414 0.38 -18.23 -11.56
CA MET A 414 -0.37 -18.22 -12.82
C MET A 414 0.45 -18.68 -14.04
N TRP A 415 1.77 -18.77 -13.88
CA TRP A 415 2.73 -19.04 -14.96
C TRP A 415 3.50 -20.35 -14.79
N ASP A 416 3.29 -21.06 -13.67
CA ASP A 416 3.93 -22.35 -13.43
C ASP A 416 3.36 -23.41 -14.41
N PRO A 417 4.22 -24.21 -15.06
CA PRO A 417 3.77 -25.26 -15.96
C PRO A 417 3.10 -26.40 -15.18
N ASP A 418 2.27 -27.18 -15.88
CA ASP A 418 1.80 -28.47 -15.35
C ASP A 418 2.99 -29.41 -15.22
N GLU A 419 3.16 -30.03 -14.05
CA GLU A 419 4.23 -31.01 -13.78
C GLU A 419 4.19 -32.25 -14.71
N THR A 420 3.21 -32.36 -15.61
CA THR A 420 3.06 -33.43 -16.60
C THR A 420 3.80 -33.20 -17.91
N ASP A 421 4.45 -32.05 -18.13
CA ASP A 421 5.16 -31.74 -19.40
C ASP A 421 6.69 -31.96 -19.32
N HIS A 422 7.13 -32.76 -18.35
CA HIS A 422 8.46 -33.38 -18.35
C HIS A 422 8.29 -34.89 -18.45
N GLY A 423 7.86 -35.35 -19.62
CA GLY A 423 8.13 -36.71 -20.08
C GLY A 423 9.63 -36.85 -20.38
N PRO A 424 10.20 -38.06 -20.19
CA PRO A 424 11.64 -38.32 -20.09
C PRO A 424 12.46 -37.90 -21.31
#